data_AF-A0AAW0A6N0-F1
#
_entry.id   AF-A0AAW0A6N0-F1
#
_cell.length_a   1.000
_cell.length_b   1.000
_cell.length_c   1.000
_cell.angle_alpha   90.00
_cell.angle_beta   90.00
_cell.angle_gamma   90.00
#
_symmetry.space_group_name_H-M   'P 1'
#
loop_
_entity.id
_entity.type
_entity.pdbx_description
1 polymer ?
#
loop_
_entity_poly.entity_id
_entity_poly.type
_entity_poly.pdbx_seq_one_letter_code
_entity_poly.pdbx_strand_id
1 'polypeptide(L)'
;MLHFPSVLQNGPGSGSGVPRRTDSLNATQQAAKTPSNPIFLTIEQELHDARRVSSHGQEEDLRSALNMVINRVTELSSLLSEAYKSKAELELQLNVAKSNLQLVIANNEMLEEALKSGNGRASVGWRRSNGTGTNAERRVSLEQQQHSPASNDSPTDGSSSSTNSSFFKTFFNGTRPTTPTQHFTSPSLPSLHTGGHDLDDQAALSAARAAADKARQDAERERQLAIRERKAADQARALAASAAREKVALEAELESLSQALFEEANKMVASERKRRAEAEGEVVRLRAFEAEVVRARRVLVEEGEELREARE
;
A
#
# COMPACT_ATOMS: atom_id res chain seq x y z
N MET A 1 -4.68 62.12 -33.94
CA MET A 1 -3.26 61.82 -34.22
C MET A 1 -3.13 60.33 -34.44
N LEU A 2 -2.78 59.96 -35.66
CA LEU A 2 -2.54 58.60 -36.13
C LEU A 2 -1.12 58.18 -35.72
N HIS A 3 -0.96 57.00 -35.11
CA HIS A 3 0.25 56.18 -35.24
C HIS A 3 0.01 54.74 -34.77
N PHE A 4 0.12 53.81 -35.72
CA PHE A 4 0.48 52.39 -35.59
C PHE A 4 1.82 52.22 -36.36
N PRO A 5 2.51 51.06 -36.45
CA PRO A 5 2.69 49.87 -35.58
C PRO A 5 4.18 49.42 -35.48
N SER A 6 4.49 48.33 -34.75
CA SER A 6 5.58 47.34 -35.01
C SER A 6 5.46 46.21 -33.98
N VAL A 7 4.95 45.00 -34.28
CA VAL A 7 5.54 43.86 -35.03
C VAL A 7 6.87 43.37 -34.44
N LEU A 8 6.86 42.09 -34.02
CA LEU A 8 7.84 40.99 -34.21
C LEU A 8 7.48 39.89 -33.19
N GLN A 9 7.51 38.57 -33.42
CA GLN A 9 7.59 37.72 -34.59
C GLN A 9 7.39 36.29 -34.04
N ASN A 10 6.33 35.59 -34.46
CA ASN A 10 6.19 34.16 -34.25
C ASN A 10 7.00 33.43 -35.33
N GLY A 11 7.87 32.50 -34.95
CA GLY A 11 8.54 31.57 -35.86
C GLY A 11 8.31 30.12 -35.42
N PRO A 12 7.83 29.21 -36.30
CA PRO A 12 7.80 27.78 -36.02
C PRO A 12 9.07 27.13 -36.56
N GLY A 13 9.99 26.78 -35.65
CA GLY A 13 11.22 26.06 -35.96
C GLY A 13 11.25 24.70 -35.28
N SER A 14 11.10 23.65 -36.09
CA SER A 14 11.35 22.26 -35.71
C SER A 14 12.81 22.08 -35.29
N GLY A 15 13.03 21.48 -34.11
CA GLY A 15 14.35 21.13 -33.62
C GLY A 15 14.25 20.25 -32.39
N SER A 16 14.66 18.99 -32.52
CA SER A 16 14.76 18.03 -31.42
C SER A 16 15.63 18.58 -30.29
N GLY A 17 14.99 18.96 -29.19
CA GLY A 17 15.66 19.43 -27.98
C GLY A 17 15.08 18.72 -26.77
N VAL A 18 15.92 17.90 -26.13
CA VAL A 18 15.69 17.24 -24.84
C VAL A 18 15.10 18.24 -23.83
N PRO A 19 14.04 17.89 -23.07
CA PRO A 19 13.44 18.81 -22.11
C PRO A 19 14.44 19.12 -20.98
N ARG A 20 15.01 20.32 -21.02
CA ARG A 20 15.82 20.86 -19.93
C ARG A 20 14.92 21.15 -18.74
N ARG A 21 15.03 20.31 -17.72
CA ARG A 21 14.55 20.54 -16.35
C ARG A 21 15.26 21.76 -15.75
N THR A 22 14.61 22.93 -15.70
CA THR A 22 15.12 24.11 -14.98
C THR A 22 14.15 24.67 -13.92
N ASP A 23 13.06 23.96 -13.58
CA ASP A 23 12.02 24.51 -12.69
C ASP A 23 12.21 24.24 -11.19
N SER A 24 13.41 23.98 -10.69
CA SER A 24 13.59 23.49 -9.31
C SER A 24 14.54 24.28 -8.41
N LEU A 25 14.51 25.61 -8.42
CA LEU A 25 15.27 26.41 -7.43
C LEU A 25 14.58 27.69 -6.91
N ASN A 26 13.27 27.89 -7.12
CA ASN A 26 12.55 29.06 -6.57
C ASN A 26 11.60 28.75 -5.39
N ALA A 27 11.72 27.58 -4.78
CA ALA A 27 10.87 27.16 -3.66
C ALA A 27 11.19 27.88 -2.32
N THR A 28 12.37 28.48 -2.15
CA THR A 28 12.76 29.14 -0.90
C THR A 28 12.50 30.65 -0.86
N GLN A 29 12.21 31.31 -1.99
CA GLN A 29 11.93 32.76 -1.99
C GLN A 29 10.44 33.10 -1.85
N GLN A 30 9.53 32.13 -2.02
CA GLN A 30 8.10 32.33 -1.76
C GLN A 30 7.72 32.16 -0.27
N ALA A 31 8.59 31.59 0.55
CA ALA A 31 8.36 31.42 1.99
C ALA A 31 8.45 32.74 2.79
N ALA A 32 9.14 33.76 2.26
CA ALA A 32 9.30 35.06 2.94
C ALA A 32 8.14 36.05 2.68
N LYS A 33 7.14 35.67 1.86
CA LYS A 33 5.93 36.44 1.59
C LYS A 33 4.68 35.59 1.81
N THR A 34 4.69 34.71 2.81
CA THR A 34 3.42 34.16 3.29
C THR A 34 2.58 35.34 3.79
N PRO A 35 1.38 35.59 3.23
CA PRO A 35 0.47 36.57 3.79
C PRO A 35 0.30 36.20 5.27
N SER A 36 0.52 37.17 6.16
CA SER A 36 0.23 36.98 7.59
C SER A 36 -1.18 36.41 7.66
N ASN A 37 -1.30 35.19 8.19
CA ASN A 37 -2.58 34.52 8.30
C ASN A 37 -3.53 35.51 8.98
N PRO A 38 -4.71 35.83 8.41
CA PRO A 38 -5.57 36.91 8.90
C PRO A 38 -5.89 36.77 10.39
N ILE A 39 -5.86 35.52 10.88
CA ILE A 39 -5.90 35.09 12.27
C ILE A 39 -4.88 35.82 13.17
N PHE A 40 -3.64 36.02 12.75
CA PHE A 40 -2.62 36.70 13.57
C PHE A 40 -2.88 38.20 13.67
N LEU A 41 -3.36 38.83 12.60
CA LEU A 41 -3.73 40.24 12.62
C LEU A 41 -4.91 40.50 13.57
N THR A 42 -5.91 39.62 13.59
CA THR A 42 -7.03 39.76 14.53
C THR A 42 -6.59 39.53 15.98
N ILE A 43 -5.67 38.60 16.23
CA ILE A 43 -5.10 38.37 17.58
C ILE A 43 -4.40 39.62 18.09
N GLU A 44 -3.57 40.26 17.27
CA GLU A 44 -2.85 41.46 17.68
C GLU A 44 -3.80 42.60 18.03
N GLN A 45 -4.88 42.76 17.25
CA GLN A 45 -5.93 43.74 17.52
C GLN A 45 -6.69 43.44 18.82
N GLU A 46 -7.14 42.19 19.01
CA GLU A 46 -7.85 41.75 20.22
C GLU A 46 -6.98 41.88 21.48
N LEU A 47 -5.69 41.55 21.39
CA LEU A 47 -4.73 41.73 22.48
C LEU A 47 -4.50 43.22 22.80
N HIS A 48 -4.45 44.07 21.79
CA HIS A 48 -4.36 45.52 21.99
C HIS A 48 -5.59 46.05 22.73
N ASP A 49 -6.79 45.61 22.33
CA ASP A 49 -8.04 45.97 23.00
C ASP A 49 -8.11 45.42 24.43
N ALA A 50 -7.67 44.17 24.67
CA ALA A 50 -7.58 43.59 26.00
C ALA A 50 -6.63 44.36 26.93
N ARG A 51 -5.50 44.86 26.41
CA ARG A 51 -4.57 45.73 27.18
C ARG A 51 -5.18 47.08 27.53
N ARG A 52 -5.97 47.67 26.61
CA ARG A 52 -6.71 48.91 26.89
C ARG A 52 -7.73 48.69 28.00
N VAL A 53 -8.51 47.62 27.91
CA VAL A 53 -9.50 47.23 28.93
C VAL A 53 -8.83 46.92 30.27
N SER A 54 -7.68 46.24 30.26
CA SER A 54 -6.95 45.93 31.50
C SER A 54 -6.46 47.17 32.27
N SER A 55 -6.23 48.30 31.59
CA SER A 55 -5.70 49.52 32.22
C SER A 55 -6.78 50.49 32.67
N HIS A 56 -7.94 50.52 32.00
CA HIS A 56 -8.98 51.53 32.22
C HIS A 56 -10.41 50.98 32.25
N GLY A 57 -10.61 49.67 32.07
CA GLY A 57 -11.93 49.04 31.98
C GLY A 57 -12.56 48.75 33.34
N GLN A 58 -13.89 48.60 33.35
CA GLN A 58 -14.61 48.12 34.52
C GLN A 58 -14.44 46.59 34.66
N GLU A 59 -14.83 46.04 35.81
CA GLU A 59 -14.70 44.61 36.08
C GLU A 59 -15.39 43.74 35.01
N GLU A 60 -16.54 44.17 34.49
CA GLU A 60 -17.27 43.43 33.47
C GLU A 60 -16.56 43.42 32.11
N ASP A 61 -15.92 44.53 31.73
CA ASP A 61 -15.10 44.59 30.51
C ASP A 61 -13.89 43.66 30.65
N LEU A 62 -13.27 43.61 31.83
CA LEU A 62 -12.15 42.72 32.11
C LEU A 62 -12.56 41.25 31.97
N ARG A 63 -13.74 40.87 32.48
CA ARG A 63 -14.30 39.52 32.33
C ARG A 63 -14.55 39.17 30.87
N SER A 64 -15.11 40.11 30.11
CA SER A 64 -15.33 39.94 28.66
C SER A 64 -14.02 39.77 27.89
N ALA A 65 -13.03 40.63 28.15
CA ALA A 65 -11.71 40.55 27.54
C ALA A 65 -10.98 39.25 27.89
N LEU A 66 -11.07 38.79 29.14
CA LEU A 66 -10.50 37.51 29.56
C LEU A 66 -11.16 36.35 28.82
N ASN A 67 -12.49 36.34 28.70
CA ASN A 67 -13.23 35.32 27.97
C ASN A 67 -12.83 35.28 26.48
N MET A 68 -12.65 36.45 25.86
CA MET A 68 -12.14 36.56 24.48
C MET A 68 -10.75 35.94 24.34
N VAL A 69 -9.82 36.25 25.25
CA VAL A 69 -8.46 35.66 25.24
C VAL A 69 -8.50 34.14 25.46
N ILE A 70 -9.36 33.64 26.36
CA ILE A 70 -9.53 32.19 26.60
C ILE A 70 -10.04 31.49 25.34
N ASN A 71 -11.05 32.04 24.68
CA ASN A 71 -11.57 31.50 23.43
C ASN A 71 -10.47 31.46 22.36
N ARG A 72 -9.66 32.52 22.29
CA ARG A 72 -8.57 32.59 21.32
C ARG A 72 -7.46 31.58 21.58
N VAL A 73 -7.08 31.39 22.84
CA VAL A 73 -6.13 30.34 23.23
C VAL A 73 -6.68 28.95 22.91
N THR A 74 -7.98 28.73 23.09
CA THR A 74 -8.65 27.48 22.74
C THR A 74 -8.62 27.22 21.23
N GLU A 75 -8.91 28.24 20.42
CA GLU A 75 -8.83 28.17 18.96
C GLU A 75 -7.39 27.91 18.47
N LEU A 76 -6.41 28.64 19.01
CA LEU A 76 -4.99 28.42 18.69
C LEU A 76 -4.53 27.02 19.07
N SER A 77 -5.03 26.46 20.19
CA SER A 77 -4.73 25.08 20.60
C SER A 77 -5.33 24.05 19.63
N SER A 78 -6.52 24.33 19.09
CA SER A 78 -7.14 23.51 18.05
C SER A 78 -6.34 23.57 16.74
N LEU A 79 -5.99 24.77 16.28
CA LEU A 79 -5.17 24.97 15.07
C LEU A 79 -3.79 24.32 15.20
N LEU A 80 -3.17 24.40 16.37
CA LEU A 80 -1.88 23.73 16.64
C LEU A 80 -2.02 22.21 16.57
N SER A 81 -3.10 21.65 17.15
CA SER A 81 -3.38 20.21 17.10
C SER A 81 -3.62 19.74 15.67
N GLU A 82 -4.35 20.52 14.87
CA GLU A 82 -4.57 20.26 13.45
C GLU A 82 -3.27 20.34 12.64
N ALA A 83 -2.43 21.35 12.89
CA ALA A 83 -1.12 21.48 12.26
C ALA A 83 -0.20 20.29 12.57
N TYR A 84 -0.19 19.78 13.80
CA TYR A 84 0.57 18.57 14.14
C TYR A 84 0.05 17.32 13.43
N LYS A 85 -1.27 17.17 13.30
CA LYS A 85 -1.88 16.07 12.53
C LYS A 85 -1.49 16.14 11.05
N SER A 86 -1.64 17.31 10.43
CA SER A 86 -1.26 17.53 9.03
C SER A 86 0.23 17.30 8.79
N LYS A 87 1.09 17.74 9.71
CA LYS A 87 2.53 17.46 9.66
C LYS A 87 2.82 15.95 9.68
N ALA A 88 2.20 15.20 10.59
CA ALA A 88 2.39 13.75 10.66
C ALA A 88 1.92 13.03 9.39
N GLU A 89 0.81 13.48 8.79
CA GLU A 89 0.32 12.97 7.51
C GLU A 89 1.30 13.24 6.36
N LEU A 90 1.83 14.46 6.25
CA LEU A 90 2.82 14.82 5.23
C LEU A 90 4.13 14.03 5.39
N GLU A 91 4.58 13.79 6.63
CA GLU A 91 5.75 12.94 6.90
C GLU A 91 5.50 11.48 6.46
N LEU A 92 4.31 10.95 6.69
CA LEU A 92 3.92 9.62 6.20
C LEU A 92 3.91 9.58 4.66
N GLN A 93 3.29 10.55 3.99
CA GLN A 93 3.27 10.65 2.53
C GLN A 93 4.68 10.74 1.95
N LEU A 94 5.56 11.53 2.57
CA LEU A 94 6.97 11.63 2.18
C LEU A 94 7.69 10.29 2.30
N ASN A 95 7.44 9.53 3.36
CA ASN A 95 8.05 8.21 3.57
C ASN A 95 7.55 7.18 2.56
N VAL A 96 6.25 7.18 2.24
CA VAL A 96 5.69 6.35 1.16
C VAL A 96 6.32 6.70 -0.19
N ALA A 97 6.43 8.00 -0.50
CA ALA A 97 7.06 8.46 -1.74
C ALA A 97 8.54 8.04 -1.83
N LYS A 98 9.30 8.10 -0.73
CA LYS A 98 10.68 7.61 -0.64
C LYS A 98 10.77 6.10 -0.89
N SER A 99 9.88 5.31 -0.28
CA SER A 99 9.84 3.85 -0.48
C SER A 99 9.50 3.48 -1.93
N ASN A 100 8.52 4.16 -2.53
CA ASN A 100 8.18 3.98 -3.94
C ASN A 100 9.35 4.32 -4.87
N LEU A 101 10.06 5.41 -4.59
CA LEU A 101 11.25 5.78 -5.35
C LEU A 101 12.35 4.71 -5.22
N GLN A 102 12.58 4.20 -4.01
CA GLN A 102 13.55 3.13 -3.76
C GLN A 102 13.19 1.84 -4.51
N LEU A 103 11.91 1.47 -4.56
CA LEU A 103 11.43 0.33 -5.33
C LEU A 103 11.66 0.54 -6.83
N VAL A 104 11.36 1.73 -7.35
CA VAL A 104 11.63 2.08 -8.76
C VAL A 104 13.12 2.00 -9.08
N ILE A 105 13.99 2.46 -8.18
CA ILE A 105 15.44 2.34 -8.32
C ILE A 105 15.86 0.86 -8.36
N ALA A 106 15.41 0.04 -7.41
CA ALA A 106 15.73 -1.38 -7.37
C ALA A 106 15.21 -2.13 -8.62
N ASN A 107 14.00 -1.81 -9.10
CA ASN A 107 13.45 -2.36 -10.33
C ASN A 107 14.31 -1.99 -11.54
N ASN A 108 14.76 -0.75 -11.63
CA ASN A 108 15.64 -0.31 -12.70
C ASN A 108 17.01 -0.99 -12.62
N GLU A 109 17.59 -1.12 -11.43
CA GLU A 109 18.86 -1.83 -11.22
C GLU A 109 18.76 -3.30 -11.66
N MET A 110 17.71 -4.02 -11.25
CA MET A 110 17.51 -5.41 -11.68
C MET A 110 17.29 -5.51 -13.20
N LEU A 111 16.58 -4.56 -13.81
CA LEU A 111 16.40 -4.51 -15.26
C LEU A 111 17.74 -4.23 -15.96
N GLU A 112 18.55 -3.31 -15.45
CA GLU A 112 19.89 -3.02 -15.96
C GLU A 112 20.84 -4.22 -15.81
N GLU A 113 20.81 -4.92 -14.67
CA GLU A 113 21.56 -6.15 -14.44
C GLU A 113 21.13 -7.27 -15.40
N ALA A 114 19.82 -7.45 -15.61
CA ALA A 114 19.28 -8.42 -16.56
C ALA A 114 19.68 -8.10 -18.00
N LEU A 115 19.66 -6.82 -18.39
CA LEU A 115 20.11 -6.37 -19.70
C LEU A 115 21.63 -6.56 -19.88
N LYS A 116 22.42 -6.24 -18.84
CA LYS A 116 23.88 -6.37 -18.87
C LYS A 116 24.33 -7.83 -18.87
N SER A 117 23.67 -8.69 -18.10
CA SER A 117 23.87 -10.15 -18.08
C SER A 117 23.36 -10.82 -19.37
N GLY A 118 22.26 -10.31 -19.94
CA GLY A 118 21.61 -10.80 -21.15
C GLY A 118 22.40 -10.63 -22.45
N ASN A 119 23.52 -9.90 -22.44
CA ASN A 119 24.47 -9.86 -23.57
C ASN A 119 25.11 -11.23 -23.87
N GLY A 120 24.88 -12.26 -23.04
CA GLY A 120 25.21 -13.66 -23.28
C GLY A 120 24.00 -14.55 -23.60
N ARG A 121 23.33 -14.35 -24.75
CA ARG A 121 22.49 -15.35 -25.47
C ARG A 121 21.14 -15.80 -24.87
N ALA A 122 20.74 -15.44 -23.65
CA ALA A 122 19.44 -15.81 -23.10
C ALA A 122 18.39 -14.71 -23.31
N SER A 123 17.71 -14.76 -24.45
CA SER A 123 16.51 -13.96 -24.74
C SER A 123 15.51 -14.06 -23.59
N VAL A 124 15.33 -12.98 -22.82
CA VAL A 124 14.22 -12.84 -21.87
C VAL A 124 12.94 -13.10 -22.67
N GLY A 125 12.27 -14.19 -22.33
CA GLY A 125 11.23 -14.87 -23.12
C GLY A 125 9.92 -14.11 -23.28
N TRP A 126 9.98 -12.82 -23.63
CA TRP A 126 8.91 -12.07 -24.28
C TRP A 126 9.06 -12.18 -25.80
N ARG A 127 9.55 -13.33 -26.30
CA ARG A 127 9.34 -13.68 -27.70
C ARG A 127 7.83 -13.82 -27.86
N ARG A 128 7.24 -12.70 -28.26
CA ARG A 128 5.92 -12.58 -28.85
C ARG A 128 5.73 -13.80 -29.73
N SER A 129 4.81 -14.69 -29.35
CA SER A 129 4.22 -15.64 -30.27
C SER A 129 3.38 -14.84 -31.28
N ASN A 130 4.04 -14.01 -32.10
CA ASN A 130 3.42 -13.52 -33.31
C ASN A 130 3.37 -14.72 -34.24
N GLY A 131 2.15 -15.23 -34.38
CA GLY A 131 1.83 -16.38 -35.20
C GLY A 131 2.43 -16.26 -36.59
N THR A 132 3.23 -17.24 -36.95
CA THR A 132 3.45 -17.61 -38.35
C THR A 132 3.72 -19.11 -38.34
N GLY A 133 2.67 -19.90 -38.54
CA GLY A 133 2.75 -21.35 -38.44
C GLY A 133 1.37 -21.99 -38.54
N THR A 134 0.80 -21.87 -39.73
CA THR A 134 -0.16 -22.79 -40.35
C THR A 134 -0.39 -24.11 -39.59
N ASN A 135 -1.57 -24.30 -39.02
CA ASN A 135 -2.17 -25.63 -38.97
C ASN A 135 -3.69 -25.50 -39.02
N ALA A 136 -4.17 -25.31 -40.25
CA ALA A 136 -5.48 -25.80 -40.64
C ALA A 136 -5.58 -27.29 -40.28
N GLU A 137 -6.80 -27.75 -40.00
CA GLU A 137 -7.17 -29.16 -39.80
C GLU A 137 -6.95 -29.76 -38.40
N ARG A 138 -7.82 -29.40 -37.47
CA ARG A 138 -8.43 -30.41 -36.58
C ARG A 138 -9.89 -30.09 -36.27
N ARG A 139 -10.69 -30.16 -37.32
CA ARG A 139 -12.13 -30.44 -37.30
C ARG A 139 -12.28 -31.97 -37.19
N VAL A 140 -12.60 -32.52 -36.03
CA VAL A 140 -13.28 -33.83 -35.81
C VAL A 140 -13.88 -33.73 -34.40
N SER A 141 -15.15 -33.34 -34.27
CA SER A 141 -16.33 -34.23 -34.15
C SER A 141 -16.70 -34.37 -32.66
N LEU A 142 -17.76 -33.70 -32.18
CA LEU A 142 -19.19 -33.97 -32.35
C LEU A 142 -19.71 -34.96 -31.29
N GLU A 143 -20.68 -34.47 -30.52
CA GLU A 143 -21.74 -35.19 -29.78
C GLU A 143 -21.35 -36.21 -28.70
N GLN A 144 -21.85 -36.01 -27.46
CA GLN A 144 -23.04 -36.75 -27.01
C GLN A 144 -23.53 -36.34 -25.59
N GLN A 145 -24.77 -35.82 -25.56
CA GLN A 145 -25.84 -35.90 -24.54
C GLN A 145 -25.57 -35.40 -23.10
N GLN A 146 -26.18 -34.28 -22.69
CA GLN A 146 -27.60 -34.08 -22.28
C GLN A 146 -27.98 -34.83 -20.98
N HIS A 147 -28.20 -34.09 -19.89
CA HIS A 147 -29.40 -34.11 -19.03
C HIS A 147 -29.43 -32.84 -18.13
N SER A 148 -30.65 -32.35 -17.88
CA SER A 148 -31.10 -30.98 -17.51
C SER A 148 -31.08 -30.67 -15.98
N PRO A 149 -31.84 -29.66 -15.45
CA PRO A 149 -31.68 -28.19 -15.51
C PRO A 149 -31.77 -27.49 -14.11
N ALA A 150 -31.83 -26.14 -14.12
CA ALA A 150 -32.08 -25.16 -13.03
C ALA A 150 -30.79 -24.57 -12.39
N SER A 151 -30.60 -23.26 -12.20
CA SER A 151 -31.47 -22.08 -12.27
C SER A 151 -30.59 -20.82 -12.32
N ASN A 152 -31.15 -19.72 -12.85
CA ASN A 152 -30.80 -18.29 -12.69
C ASN A 152 -29.48 -17.91 -12.00
N ASP A 153 -28.59 -17.21 -12.72
CA ASP A 153 -28.39 -15.76 -12.53
C ASP A 153 -27.42 -15.17 -13.59
N SER A 154 -27.58 -13.89 -13.89
CA SER A 154 -26.67 -13.03 -14.66
C SER A 154 -26.23 -11.86 -13.77
N PRO A 155 -25.21 -11.03 -14.13
CA PRO A 155 -23.93 -11.34 -14.76
C PRO A 155 -22.73 -10.67 -14.04
N THR A 156 -21.52 -11.03 -14.48
CA THR A 156 -20.26 -10.23 -14.52
C THR A 156 -19.49 -9.88 -13.24
N ASP A 157 -18.17 -10.10 -13.38
CA ASP A 157 -17.00 -9.60 -12.65
C ASP A 157 -16.66 -10.16 -11.25
N GLY A 158 -15.44 -10.73 -11.16
CA GLY A 158 -14.75 -10.93 -9.90
C GLY A 158 -14.00 -12.26 -9.77
N SER A 159 -12.68 -12.20 -9.98
CA SER A 159 -11.62 -13.02 -9.37
C SER A 159 -11.84 -14.53 -9.18
N SER A 160 -10.99 -15.33 -9.87
CA SER A 160 -10.46 -16.55 -9.27
C SER A 160 -9.01 -16.32 -8.86
N SER A 161 -8.84 -16.05 -7.57
CA SER A 161 -7.68 -16.56 -6.85
C SER A 161 -7.83 -18.07 -6.77
N SER A 162 -6.86 -18.82 -7.27
CA SER A 162 -6.66 -20.18 -6.78
C SER A 162 -5.25 -20.66 -7.08
N THR A 163 -4.59 -21.04 -5.99
CA THR A 163 -3.55 -22.07 -5.89
C THR A 163 -2.31 -21.85 -6.74
N ASN A 164 -1.23 -21.37 -6.10
CA ASN A 164 0.08 -22.04 -6.14
C ASN A 164 1.06 -21.43 -5.12
N SER A 165 0.78 -21.67 -3.84
CA SER A 165 1.84 -21.74 -2.82
C SER A 165 2.34 -23.18 -2.78
N SER A 166 3.33 -23.49 -3.61
CA SER A 166 4.09 -24.74 -3.60
C SER A 166 5.47 -24.47 -4.21
N PHE A 167 6.33 -23.80 -3.44
CA PHE A 167 7.76 -23.64 -3.75
C PHE A 167 8.67 -24.15 -2.61
N PHE A 168 8.23 -25.21 -1.92
CA PHE A 168 9.17 -26.24 -1.43
C PHE A 168 9.11 -27.42 -2.38
N LYS A 169 10.22 -27.67 -3.09
CA LYS A 169 10.63 -28.85 -3.92
C LYS A 169 11.32 -28.28 -5.17
N THR A 170 12.58 -28.53 -5.50
CA THR A 170 13.47 -29.68 -5.27
C THR A 170 14.92 -29.26 -5.57
N PHE A 171 15.85 -29.43 -4.61
CA PHE A 171 17.30 -29.45 -4.88
C PHE A 171 17.80 -30.90 -5.02
N PHE A 172 17.14 -31.70 -5.85
CA PHE A 172 17.60 -33.04 -6.24
C PHE A 172 17.56 -33.17 -7.77
N ASN A 173 18.66 -33.71 -8.32
CA ASN A 173 19.05 -33.91 -9.73
C ASN A 173 19.68 -32.70 -10.44
N GLY A 174 20.93 -32.72 -10.90
CA GLY A 174 21.91 -33.80 -10.88
C GLY A 174 23.20 -33.38 -11.59
N THR A 175 24.32 -33.58 -10.91
CA THR A 175 25.65 -33.66 -11.53
C THR A 175 26.43 -34.80 -10.85
N ARG A 176 26.42 -35.93 -11.55
CA ARG A 176 27.50 -36.94 -11.69
C ARG A 176 28.29 -37.33 -10.43
N PRO A 177 28.10 -38.55 -9.91
CA PRO A 177 29.08 -39.19 -9.04
C PRO A 177 30.24 -39.74 -9.90
N THR A 178 31.44 -39.23 -9.68
CA THR A 178 32.68 -39.88 -10.13
C THR A 178 33.05 -40.95 -9.11
N THR A 179 33.08 -42.19 -9.57
CA THR A 179 33.72 -43.33 -8.90
C THR A 179 35.19 -43.01 -8.58
N PRO A 180 35.66 -43.40 -7.39
CA PRO A 180 36.83 -44.24 -7.35
C PRO A 180 36.40 -45.62 -6.83
N THR A 181 36.51 -46.60 -7.72
CA THR A 181 37.12 -47.92 -7.46
C THR A 181 38.11 -47.80 -6.30
N GLN A 182 38.20 -48.82 -5.44
CA GLN A 182 39.47 -49.35 -4.87
C GLN A 182 39.16 -50.34 -3.71
N HIS A 183 39.34 -51.62 -4.05
CA HIS A 183 39.76 -52.79 -3.25
C HIS A 183 39.01 -53.31 -2.01
N PHE A 184 38.45 -54.50 -2.21
CA PHE A 184 38.44 -55.59 -1.24
C PHE A 184 39.86 -56.02 -0.87
N THR A 185 40.21 -55.97 0.42
CA THR A 185 41.22 -56.83 1.02
C THR A 185 40.81 -57.20 2.44
N SER A 186 40.31 -58.42 2.60
CA SER A 186 40.62 -59.21 3.79
C SER A 186 42.15 -59.38 3.82
N PRO A 187 42.81 -59.32 4.99
CA PRO A 187 43.07 -60.58 5.67
C PRO A 187 43.18 -60.49 7.21
N SER A 188 43.23 -61.68 7.81
CA SER A 188 43.89 -62.00 9.07
C SER A 188 43.07 -61.89 10.36
N LEU A 189 42.57 -63.07 10.74
CA LEU A 189 42.32 -63.51 12.11
C LEU A 189 43.58 -63.30 12.98
N PRO A 190 43.47 -62.72 14.19
CA PRO A 190 44.50 -62.90 15.20
C PRO A 190 44.30 -64.25 15.89
N SER A 191 45.40 -65.00 15.92
CA SER A 191 45.58 -66.29 16.57
C SER A 191 45.18 -66.25 18.05
N LEU A 192 44.50 -67.31 18.50
CA LEU A 192 44.38 -67.66 19.92
C LEU A 192 45.80 -67.87 20.46
N HIS A 193 46.20 -67.06 21.43
CA HIS A 193 47.35 -67.33 22.29
C HIS A 193 46.80 -67.67 23.67
N THR A 194 46.73 -68.96 23.96
CA THR A 194 46.59 -69.49 25.32
C THR A 194 47.98 -69.50 25.95
N GLY A 195 48.23 -68.62 26.91
CA GLY A 195 49.49 -68.65 27.64
C GLY A 195 49.65 -67.50 28.61
N GLY A 196 49.22 -67.75 29.85
CA GLY A 196 49.71 -67.18 31.12
C GLY A 196 49.79 -65.66 31.25
N HIS A 197 49.15 -65.10 32.29
CA HIS A 197 49.71 -64.05 33.17
C HIS A 197 48.64 -63.62 34.20
N ASP A 198 48.72 -64.15 35.42
CA ASP A 198 47.90 -63.81 36.60
C ASP A 198 48.15 -62.39 37.17
N LEU A 199 48.52 -61.42 36.33
CA LEU A 199 48.77 -60.01 36.72
C LEU A 199 48.07 -58.97 35.84
N ASP A 200 47.37 -59.36 34.76
CA ASP A 200 46.65 -58.45 33.84
C ASP A 200 45.18 -58.15 34.23
N ASP A 201 44.61 -58.92 35.17
CA ASP A 201 43.20 -58.76 35.58
C ASP A 201 42.92 -57.42 36.29
N GLN A 202 43.92 -56.83 36.95
CA GLN A 202 43.74 -55.54 37.63
C GLN A 202 43.68 -54.36 36.64
N ALA A 203 44.44 -54.43 35.54
CA ALA A 203 44.40 -53.44 34.46
C ALA A 203 43.09 -53.55 33.66
N ALA A 204 42.62 -54.77 33.38
CA ALA A 204 41.33 -55.00 32.71
C ALA A 204 40.14 -54.47 33.53
N LEU A 205 40.12 -54.66 34.85
CA LEU A 205 39.05 -54.15 35.74
C LEU A 205 39.04 -52.61 35.83
N SER A 206 40.22 -51.97 35.82
CA SER A 206 40.31 -50.50 35.81
C SER A 206 39.89 -49.90 34.46
N ALA A 207 40.25 -50.51 33.34
CA ALA A 207 39.78 -50.13 32.01
C ALA A 207 38.26 -50.32 31.86
N ALA A 208 37.71 -51.42 32.40
CA ALA A 208 36.27 -51.67 32.41
C ALA A 208 35.50 -50.62 33.25
N ARG A 209 36.05 -50.19 34.39
CA ARG A 209 35.47 -49.10 35.19
C ARG A 209 35.51 -47.76 34.45
N ALA A 210 36.64 -47.41 33.84
CA ALA A 210 36.77 -46.20 33.03
C ALA A 210 35.81 -46.20 31.83
N ALA A 211 35.60 -47.35 31.19
CA ALA A 211 34.63 -47.51 30.11
C ALA A 211 33.19 -47.36 30.60
N ALA A 212 32.85 -47.92 31.77
CA ALA A 212 31.53 -47.77 32.38
C ALA A 212 31.23 -46.31 32.78
N ASP A 213 32.23 -45.58 33.31
CA ASP A 213 32.09 -44.18 33.66
C ASP A 213 31.94 -43.30 32.41
N LYS A 214 32.69 -43.59 31.34
CA LYS A 214 32.51 -42.92 30.04
C LYS A 214 31.11 -43.17 29.46
N ALA A 215 30.61 -44.41 29.52
CA ALA A 215 29.27 -44.74 29.06
C ALA A 215 28.18 -44.02 29.87
N ARG A 216 28.37 -43.84 31.19
CA ARG A 216 27.47 -43.03 32.03
C ARG A 216 27.48 -41.56 31.63
N GLN A 217 28.66 -40.98 31.39
CA GLN A 217 28.78 -39.59 30.92
C GLN A 217 28.14 -39.39 29.55
N ASP A 218 28.31 -40.33 28.63
CA ASP A 218 27.74 -40.25 27.29
C ASP A 218 26.20 -40.36 27.34
N ALA A 219 25.65 -41.27 28.15
CA ALA A 219 24.22 -41.36 28.39
C ALA A 219 23.63 -40.10 29.04
N GLU A 220 24.38 -39.44 29.94
CA GLU A 220 23.96 -38.18 30.54
C GLU A 220 23.99 -37.02 29.53
N ARG A 221 25.02 -36.94 28.68
CA ARG A 221 25.09 -35.97 27.57
C ARG A 221 23.92 -36.14 26.60
N GLU A 222 23.60 -37.39 26.23
CA GLU A 222 22.47 -37.70 25.35
C GLU A 222 21.14 -37.24 25.96
N ARG A 223 20.92 -37.51 27.26
CA ARG A 223 19.74 -37.02 27.99
C ARG A 223 19.66 -35.49 27.99
N GLN A 224 20.78 -34.80 28.22
CA GLN A 224 20.82 -33.33 28.18
C GLN A 224 20.51 -32.77 26.79
N LEU A 225 21.00 -33.42 25.72
CA LEU A 225 20.68 -33.04 24.34
C LEU A 225 19.19 -33.23 24.05
N ALA A 226 18.61 -34.38 24.41
CA ALA A 226 17.18 -34.65 24.23
C ALA A 226 16.31 -33.61 24.97
N ILE A 227 16.71 -33.18 26.17
CA ILE A 227 16.01 -32.12 26.92
C ILE A 227 16.11 -30.78 26.19
N ARG A 228 17.29 -30.41 25.65
CA ARG A 228 17.47 -29.17 24.90
C ARG A 228 16.67 -29.17 23.60
N GLU A 229 16.69 -30.27 22.85
CA GLU A 229 15.89 -30.43 21.63
C GLU A 229 14.40 -30.31 21.91
N ARG A 230 13.90 -30.96 22.98
CA ARG A 230 12.50 -30.82 23.38
C ARG A 230 12.14 -29.38 23.73
N LYS A 231 12.99 -28.69 24.51
CA LYS A 231 12.79 -27.26 24.83
C LYS A 231 12.80 -26.39 23.58
N ALA A 232 13.70 -26.64 22.64
CA ALA A 232 13.77 -25.91 21.37
C ALA A 232 12.52 -26.17 20.51
N ALA A 233 12.02 -27.41 20.46
CA ALA A 233 10.80 -27.76 19.75
C ALA A 233 9.56 -27.09 20.37
N ASP A 234 9.47 -27.05 21.69
CA ASP A 234 8.37 -26.38 22.40
C ASP A 234 8.42 -24.86 22.21
N GLN A 235 9.61 -24.25 22.22
CA GLN A 235 9.79 -22.83 21.89
C GLN A 235 9.41 -22.52 20.45
N ALA A 236 9.84 -23.34 19.49
CA ALA A 236 9.48 -23.17 18.08
C ALA A 236 7.97 -23.27 17.86
N ARG A 237 7.29 -24.20 18.54
CA ARG A 237 5.82 -24.31 18.52
C ARG A 237 5.14 -23.09 19.14
N ALA A 238 5.66 -22.58 20.25
CA ALA A 238 5.12 -21.38 20.89
C ALA A 238 5.22 -20.14 19.98
N LEU A 239 6.36 -19.95 19.31
CA LEU A 239 6.56 -18.87 18.34
C LEU A 239 5.69 -19.03 17.10
N ALA A 240 5.54 -20.26 16.59
CA ALA A 240 4.64 -20.52 15.46
C ALA A 240 3.17 -20.25 15.83
N ALA A 241 2.77 -20.59 17.06
CA ALA A 241 1.42 -20.32 17.56
C ALA A 241 1.18 -18.81 17.77
N SER A 242 2.16 -18.05 18.26
CA SER A 242 2.01 -16.59 18.38
C SER A 242 1.93 -15.94 17.00
N ALA A 243 2.80 -16.32 16.07
CA ALA A 243 2.77 -15.82 14.69
C ALA A 243 1.44 -16.14 13.98
N ALA A 244 0.87 -17.33 14.21
CA ALA A 244 -0.44 -17.70 13.66
C ALA A 244 -1.57 -16.84 14.24
N ARG A 245 -1.52 -16.49 15.53
CA ARG A 245 -2.50 -15.59 16.16
C ARG A 245 -2.39 -14.17 15.64
N GLU A 246 -1.18 -13.65 15.52
CA GLU A 246 -0.92 -12.32 14.95
C GLU A 246 -1.40 -12.24 13.50
N LYS A 247 -1.15 -13.29 12.71
CA LYS A 247 -1.67 -13.38 11.35
C LYS A 247 -3.20 -13.29 11.32
N VAL A 248 -3.90 -14.07 12.14
CA VAL A 248 -5.38 -14.05 12.21
C VAL A 248 -5.88 -12.68 12.67
N ALA A 249 -5.21 -12.05 13.64
CA ALA A 249 -5.56 -10.70 14.10
C ALA A 249 -5.43 -9.66 12.98
N LEU A 250 -4.32 -9.68 12.22
CA LEU A 250 -4.11 -8.80 11.08
C LEU A 250 -5.10 -9.04 9.95
N GLU A 251 -5.45 -10.30 9.67
CA GLU A 251 -6.48 -10.63 8.68
C GLU A 251 -7.86 -10.06 9.08
N ALA A 252 -8.22 -10.15 10.37
CA ALA A 252 -9.46 -9.58 10.90
C ALA A 252 -9.48 -8.03 10.84
N GLU A 253 -8.35 -7.38 11.13
CA GLU A 253 -8.22 -5.92 11.00
C GLU A 253 -8.34 -5.47 9.54
N LEU A 254 -7.73 -6.21 8.60
CA LEU A 254 -7.84 -5.93 7.17
C LEU A 254 -9.28 -6.11 6.66
N GLU A 255 -9.97 -7.16 7.10
CA GLU A 255 -11.37 -7.38 6.77
C GLU A 255 -12.24 -6.23 7.31
N SER A 256 -12.07 -5.85 8.58
CA SER A 256 -12.77 -4.73 9.19
C SER A 256 -12.50 -3.40 8.48
N LEU A 257 -11.25 -3.11 8.11
CA LEU A 257 -10.89 -1.91 7.37
C LEU A 257 -11.51 -1.90 5.98
N SER A 258 -11.51 -3.04 5.29
CA SER A 258 -12.14 -3.17 3.98
C SER A 258 -13.65 -2.90 4.05
N GLN A 259 -14.32 -3.45 5.06
CA GLN A 259 -15.75 -3.22 5.29
C GLN A 259 -16.06 -1.74 5.56
N ALA A 260 -15.27 -1.09 6.43
CA ALA A 260 -15.44 0.33 6.72
C ALA A 260 -15.26 1.22 5.47
N LEU A 261 -14.29 0.90 4.61
CA LEU A 261 -14.09 1.61 3.34
C LEU A 261 -15.26 1.41 2.37
N PHE A 262 -15.82 0.20 2.29
CA PHE A 262 -17.02 -0.05 1.46
C PHE A 262 -18.25 0.68 2.00
N GLU A 263 -18.46 0.68 3.32
CA GLU A 263 -19.58 1.40 3.95
C GLU A 263 -19.48 2.92 3.71
N GLU A 264 -18.29 3.50 3.89
CA GLU A 264 -18.10 4.94 3.66
C GLU A 264 -18.21 5.30 2.17
N ALA A 265 -17.71 4.46 1.26
CA ALA A 265 -17.91 4.64 -0.18
C ALA A 265 -19.39 4.63 -0.56
N ASN A 266 -20.16 3.67 -0.05
CA ASN A 266 -21.60 3.60 -0.29
C ASN A 266 -22.34 4.83 0.25
N LYS A 267 -21.96 5.30 1.44
CA LYS A 267 -22.52 6.50 2.06
C LYS A 267 -22.23 7.75 1.23
N MET A 268 -21.01 7.90 0.72
CA MET A 268 -20.63 9.01 -0.15
C MET A 268 -21.46 9.01 -1.44
N VAL A 269 -21.57 7.87 -2.11
CA VAL A 269 -22.39 7.72 -3.33
C VAL A 269 -23.86 7.99 -3.05
N ALA A 270 -24.42 7.49 -1.95
CA ALA A 270 -25.80 7.77 -1.56
C ALA A 270 -26.03 9.28 -1.31
N SER A 271 -25.08 9.95 -0.66
CA SER A 271 -25.13 11.39 -0.43
C SER A 271 -25.07 12.19 -1.73
N GLU A 272 -24.25 11.76 -2.69
CA GLU A 272 -24.14 12.37 -4.01
C GLU A 272 -25.43 12.18 -4.81
N ARG A 273 -25.98 10.96 -4.86
CA ARG A 273 -27.26 10.66 -5.52
C ARG A 273 -28.39 11.51 -4.95
N LYS A 274 -28.43 11.70 -3.63
CA LYS A 274 -29.42 12.56 -2.99
C LYS A 274 -29.26 14.02 -3.40
N ARG A 275 -28.05 14.57 -3.32
CA ARG A 275 -27.76 15.97 -3.75
C ARG A 275 -28.09 16.18 -5.22
N ARG A 276 -27.78 15.19 -6.06
CA ARG A 276 -28.09 15.23 -7.49
C ARG A 276 -29.59 15.23 -7.74
N ALA A 277 -30.35 14.35 -7.07
CA ALA A 277 -31.80 14.32 -7.17
C ALA A 277 -32.45 15.64 -6.70
N GLU A 278 -31.94 16.24 -5.62
CA GLU A 278 -32.38 17.56 -5.12
C GLU A 278 -32.12 18.67 -6.15
N ALA A 279 -30.93 18.71 -6.73
CA ALA A 279 -30.56 19.69 -7.76
C ALA A 279 -31.39 19.51 -9.05
N GLU A 280 -31.58 18.27 -9.50
CA GLU A 280 -32.43 17.96 -10.66
C GLU A 280 -33.89 18.38 -10.39
N GLY A 281 -34.40 18.15 -9.17
CA GLY A 281 -35.73 18.61 -8.76
C GLY A 281 -35.87 20.13 -8.71
N GLU A 282 -34.83 20.86 -8.31
CA GLU A 282 -34.80 22.33 -8.35
C GLU A 282 -34.85 22.84 -9.80
N VAL A 283 -34.05 22.26 -10.70
CA VAL A 283 -34.05 22.64 -12.12
C VAL A 283 -35.42 22.43 -12.76
N VAL A 284 -36.12 21.34 -12.43
CA VAL A 284 -37.48 21.10 -12.93
C VAL A 284 -38.46 22.15 -12.40
N ARG A 285 -38.39 22.50 -11.11
CA ARG A 285 -39.23 23.54 -10.51
C ARG A 285 -38.99 24.91 -11.15
N LEU A 286 -37.72 25.28 -11.39
CA LEU A 286 -37.35 26.53 -12.05
C LEU A 286 -37.87 26.57 -13.50
N ARG A 287 -37.76 25.46 -14.26
CA ARG A 287 -38.32 25.40 -15.62
C ARG A 287 -39.84 25.52 -15.64
N ALA A 288 -40.53 24.93 -14.66
CA ALA A 288 -41.98 25.06 -14.54
C ALA A 288 -42.39 26.51 -14.23
N PHE A 289 -41.69 27.15 -13.30
CA PHE A 289 -41.88 28.56 -12.96
C PHE A 289 -41.59 29.48 -14.16
N GLU A 290 -40.49 29.25 -14.87
CA GLU A 290 -40.15 30.00 -16.09
C GLU A 290 -41.25 29.87 -17.16
N ALA A 291 -41.75 28.66 -17.39
CA ALA A 291 -42.85 28.43 -18.33
C ALA A 291 -44.15 29.17 -17.91
N GLU A 292 -44.43 29.26 -16.61
CA GLU A 292 -45.57 30.01 -16.08
C GLU A 292 -45.40 31.52 -16.27
N VAL A 293 -44.21 32.06 -15.95
CA VAL A 293 -43.89 33.48 -16.17
C VAL A 293 -43.98 33.84 -17.66
N VAL A 294 -43.49 32.97 -18.55
CA VAL A 294 -43.60 33.17 -20.00
C VAL A 294 -45.07 33.20 -20.46
N ARG A 295 -45.92 32.33 -19.92
CA ARG A 295 -47.38 32.36 -20.19
C ARG A 295 -48.03 33.65 -19.68
N ALA A 296 -47.75 34.04 -18.43
CA ALA A 296 -48.28 35.27 -17.85
C ALA A 296 -47.86 36.52 -18.66
N ARG A 297 -46.59 36.57 -19.08
CA ARG A 297 -46.08 37.64 -19.94
C ARG A 297 -46.81 37.68 -21.29
N ARG A 298 -47.14 36.54 -21.89
CA ARG A 298 -47.90 36.50 -23.15
C ARG A 298 -49.29 37.11 -22.98
N VAL A 299 -50.02 36.71 -21.94
CA VAL A 299 -51.36 37.24 -21.65
C VAL A 299 -51.34 38.76 -21.46
N LEU A 300 -50.36 39.28 -20.71
CA LEU A 300 -50.22 40.74 -20.51
C LEU A 300 -49.91 41.50 -21.82
N VAL A 301 -49.20 40.88 -22.75
CA VAL A 301 -48.95 41.49 -24.07
C VAL A 301 -50.23 41.52 -24.88
N GLU A 302 -50.99 40.43 -24.90
CA GLU A 302 -52.30 40.33 -25.59
C GLU A 302 -53.29 41.37 -25.03
N GLU A 303 -53.47 41.44 -23.70
CA GLU A 303 -54.31 42.46 -23.06
C GLU A 303 -53.83 43.90 -23.34
N GLY A 304 -52.52 44.12 -23.39
CA GLY A 304 -51.93 45.41 -23.70
C GLY A 304 -52.13 45.86 -25.15
N GLU A 305 -52.24 44.91 -26.08
CA GLU A 305 -52.61 45.16 -27.48
C GLU A 305 -54.11 45.49 -27.60
N GLU A 306 -54.98 44.72 -26.95
CA GLU A 306 -56.43 44.98 -26.92
C GLU A 306 -56.76 46.38 -26.36
N LEU A 307 -56.10 46.78 -25.26
CA LEU A 307 -56.27 48.12 -24.69
C LEU A 307 -55.78 49.24 -25.60
N ARG A 308 -54.79 48.97 -26.47
CA ARG A 308 -54.30 49.94 -27.45
C ARG A 308 -55.29 50.09 -28.60
N GLU A 309 -55.82 48.98 -29.10
CA GLU A 309 -56.87 48.98 -30.14
C GLU A 309 -58.15 49.68 -29.67
N ALA A 310 -58.57 49.49 -28.42
CA ALA A 310 -59.75 50.15 -27.86
C ALA A 310 -59.63 51.68 -27.72
N ARG A 311 -58.42 52.24 -27.88
CA ARG A 311 -58.14 53.68 -27.70
C ARG A 311 -58.05 54.46 -29.02
N GLU A 312 -57.89 53.76 -30.15
CA GLU A 312 -57.92 54.32 -31.50
C GLU A 312 -59.36 54.44 -32.03
#